data_AF-A0A9E1KRG3-F1
#
_entry.id   AF-A0A9E1KRG3-F1
#
_cell.length_a   1.000
_cell.length_b   1.000
_cell.length_c   1.000
_cell.angle_alpha   90.00
_cell.angle_beta   90.00
_cell.angle_gamma   90.00
#
_symmetry.space_group_name_H-M   'P 1'
#
loop_
_entity.id
_entity.type
_entity.pdbx_description
1 polymer ?
#
loop_
_entity_poly.entity_id
_entity_poly.type
_entity_poly.pdbx_seq_one_letter_code
_entity_poly.pdbx_strand_id
1 'polypeptide(L)' 'MNPHYKVLFDPIEIGPVTAPNRFYQVPHASGMTEANPRVRAAFRETKEEGGWGVVS' A
#
# COMPACT_ATOMS: atom_id res chain seq x y z
N MET A 1 18.33 11.28 4.56
CA MET A 1 17.91 9.88 4.31
C MET A 1 18.95 8.98 4.94
N ASN A 2 18.58 8.07 5.86
CA ASN A 2 19.54 7.08 6.38
C ASN A 2 19.89 6.11 5.23
N PRO A 3 21.18 5.89 4.91
CA PRO A 3 21.60 5.00 3.83
C PRO A 3 21.04 3.58 3.93
N HIS A 4 20.83 3.08 5.15
CA HIS A 4 20.29 1.74 5.40
C HIS A 4 18.84 1.56 4.94
N TYR A 5 18.07 2.65 4.81
CA TYR A 5 16.67 2.59 4.41
C TYR A 5 16.45 2.87 2.93
N LYS A 6 17.51 3.23 2.17
CA LYS A 6 17.39 3.55 0.75
C LYS A 6 16.74 2.40 -0.04
N VAL A 7 17.09 1.15 0.30
CA VAL A 7 16.55 -0.06 -0.32
C VAL A 7 15.03 -0.19 -0.24
N LEU A 8 14.39 0.42 0.77
CA LEU A 8 12.93 0.36 0.93
C LEU A 8 12.18 1.17 -0.13
N PHE A 9 12.86 2.13 -0.78
CA PHE A 9 12.28 3.00 -1.79
C PHE A 9 12.67 2.61 -3.21
N ASP A 10 13.50 1.57 -3.37
CA ASP A 10 13.81 1.03 -4.69
C ASP A 10 12.58 0.30 -5.26
N PRO A 11 12.27 0.47 -6.56
CA PRO A 11 11.16 -0.22 -7.20
C PRO A 11 11.41 -1.73 -7.23
N ILE A 12 10.32 -2.50 -7.22
CA ILE A 12 10.37 -3.97 -7.27
C ILE A 12 9.29 -4.51 -8.20
N GLU A 13 9.64 -5.50 -9.01
CA GLU A 13 8.69 -6.21 -9.86
C GLU A 13 7.93 -7.26 -9.05
N ILE A 14 6.60 -7.23 -9.17
CA ILE A 14 5.67 -8.18 -8.54
C ILE A 14 4.80 -8.76 -9.66
N GLY A 15 5.25 -9.88 -10.25
CA GLY A 15 4.58 -10.46 -11.42
C GLY A 15 4.58 -9.47 -12.60
N PRO A 16 3.41 -9.13 -13.18
CA PRO A 16 3.32 -8.23 -14.33
C PRO A 16 3.36 -6.73 -13.99
N VAL A 17 3.42 -6.35 -12.71
CA VAL A 17 3.40 -4.94 -12.27
C VAL A 17 4.67 -4.57 -11.50
N THR A 18 5.05 -3.30 -11.57
CA THR A 18 6.18 -2.75 -10.80
C THR A 18 5.66 -1.89 -9.66
N ALA A 19 5.94 -2.26 -8.41
CA ALA A 19 5.66 -1.43 -7.25
C ALA A 19 6.72 -0.32 -7.12
N PRO A 20 6.34 0.94 -6.83
CA PRO A 20 7.26 2.06 -6.78
C PRO A 20 8.18 2.04 -5.55
N ASN A 21 7.86 1.22 -4.54
CA ASN A 21 8.65 1.03 -3.33
C ASN A 21 8.27 -0.31 -2.67
N ARG A 22 8.96 -0.67 -1.59
CA ARG A 22 8.79 -1.94 -0.87
C ARG A 22 7.81 -1.87 0.29
N PHE A 23 6.99 -0.81 0.39
CA PHE A 23 5.94 -0.70 1.40
C PHE A 23 4.67 -1.40 0.93
N TYR A 24 4.33 -2.53 1.56
CA TYR A 24 3.21 -3.38 1.20
C TYR A 24 2.17 -3.44 2.32
N GLN A 25 0.97 -2.91 2.09
CA GLN A 25 -0.15 -3.04 3.02
C GLN A 25 -0.77 -4.42 2.80
N VAL A 26 -0.61 -5.30 3.79
CA VAL A 26 -1.13 -6.66 3.76
C VAL A 26 -2.66 -6.68 3.96
N PRO A 27 -3.37 -7.64 3.31
CA PRO A 27 -4.78 -7.84 3.58
C PRO A 27 -5.03 -8.01 5.07
N HIS A 28 -5.86 -7.13 5.64
CA HIS A 28 -6.26 -7.19 7.05
C HIS A 28 -7.73 -6.82 7.18
N ALA A 29 -8.39 -7.38 8.20
CA ALA A 29 -9.77 -7.05 8.49
C ALA A 29 -9.84 -5.63 9.07
N SER A 30 -10.53 -4.72 8.37
CA SER A 30 -10.68 -3.32 8.81
C SER A 30 -12.03 -3.05 9.51
N GLY A 31 -12.79 -4.09 9.87
CA GLY A 31 -14.11 -3.99 10.52
C GLY A 31 -15.22 -3.36 9.66
N MET A 32 -14.87 -2.85 8.48
CA MET A 32 -15.77 -2.29 7.48
C MET A 32 -16.31 -3.44 6.62
N THR A 33 -17.57 -3.80 6.81
CA THR A 33 -18.24 -4.85 6.02
C THR A 33 -18.54 -4.37 4.60
N GLU A 34 -18.98 -5.29 3.73
CA GLU A 34 -19.49 -4.99 2.38
C GLU A 34 -20.63 -3.96 2.36
N ALA A 35 -21.25 -3.68 3.53
CA ALA A 35 -22.30 -2.68 3.66
C ALA A 35 -21.80 -1.24 3.41
N ASN A 36 -20.50 -0.97 3.55
CA ASN A 36 -19.92 0.38 3.41
C ASN A 36 -18.74 0.43 2.44
N PRO A 37 -18.96 0.21 1.13
CA PRO A 37 -17.89 0.16 0.13
C PRO A 37 -17.16 1.51 -0.04
N ARG A 38 -17.86 2.63 0.14
CA ARG A 38 -17.27 3.98 0.06
C ARG A 38 -16.26 4.26 1.18
N VAL A 39 -16.52 3.73 2.37
CA VAL A 39 -15.62 3.89 3.53
C VAL A 39 -14.34 3.07 3.33
N ARG A 40 -14.45 1.87 2.73
CA ARG A 40 -13.27 1.05 2.36
C ARG A 40 -12.41 1.73 1.28
N ALA A 41 -13.03 2.38 0.31
CA ALA A 41 -12.30 3.12 -0.74
C ALA A 41 -11.51 4.29 -0.15
N ALA A 42 -12.14 5.14 0.66
CA ALA A 42 -11.47 6.26 1.33
C ALA A 42 -10.33 5.78 2.27
N PHE A 43 -10.51 4.65 2.96
CA PHE A 43 -9.45 4.08 3.79
C PHE A 43 -8.23 3.62 2.99
N ARG A 44 -8.43 3.12 1.76
CA ARG A 44 -7.35 2.77 0.84
C ARG A 44 -6.66 4.02 0.28
N GLU A 45 -7.44 5.04 -0.07
CA GLU A 45 -6.93 6.34 -0.55
C GLU A 45 -5.96 6.98 0.46
N THR A 46 -6.29 6.96 1.75
CA THR A 46 -5.35 7.44 2.80
C THR A 46 -4.03 6.67 2.84
N LYS A 47 -4.00 5.39 2.43
CA LYS A 47 -2.75 4.61 2.34
C LYS A 47 -1.95 4.98 1.10
N GLU A 48 -2.61 5.28 -0.01
CA GLU A 48 -1.94 5.80 -1.21
C GLU A 48 -1.31 7.18 -0.94
N GLU A 49 -2.04 8.08 -0.27
CA GLU A 49 -1.49 9.37 0.21
C GLU A 49 -0.27 9.19 1.13
N GLY A 50 -0.26 8.13 1.93
CA GLY A 50 0.86 7.76 2.80
C GLY A 50 2.08 7.17 2.08
N GLY A 51 2.02 6.99 0.75
CA GLY A 51 3.13 6.52 -0.07
C GLY A 51 3.32 5.01 -0.10
N TRP A 52 2.30 4.22 0.24
CA TRP A 52 2.38 2.75 0.14
C TRP A 52 2.42 2.31 -1.33
N GLY A 53 3.45 1.58 -1.73
CA GLY A 53 3.62 1.12 -3.11
C GLY A 53 2.64 0.02 -3.51
N VAL A 54 2.05 -0.69 -2.54
CA VAL A 54 1.01 -1.68 -2.78
C VAL A 54 -0.02 -1.67 -1.65
N VAL A 55 -1.31 -1.69 -2.00
CA VAL A 55 -2.45 -1.78 -1.07
C VAL A 55 -3.40 -2.89 -1.52
N SER A 56 -3.80 -3.78 -0.59
CA SER A 56 -4.71 -4.90 -0.87
C SER A 56 -6.14 -4.71 -0.37
#